data_AF-A0A956IHV3-F1
#
_entry.id   AF-A0A956IHV3-F1
#
_cell.length_a   1.000
_cell.length_b   1.000
_cell.length_c   1.000
_cell.angle_alpha   90.00
_cell.angle_beta   90.00
_cell.angle_gamma   90.00
#
_symmetry.space_group_name_H-M   'P 1'
#
loop_
_entity.id
_entity.type
_entity.pdbx_description
1 polymer ?
#
loop_
_entity_poly.entity_id
_entity_poly.type
_entity_poly.pdbx_seq_one_letter_code
_entity_poly.pdbx_strand_id
1 'polypeptide(L)'
;MFGRHYIQQTMAMRPLDDRRFWYGYLRSAFGQRTFALDDEVMNRAFGAIEAEALDWWRAFSGWYEGIFDTTDGIVQDPGLLIVPLSGGRYLVLEVHAGDSYLRHVFPSGRSELLANIGPHFIHSERSFGGLLELAGDNPHALLLLSPIATLPPTADPEACADHIARAWTTCGVLDALAATDLAYDWLRVITELPGAAEREDGD
;
A
#
# COMPACT_ATOMS: atom_id res chain seq x y z
N MET A 1 20.28 -11.38 -6.52
CA MET A 1 21.49 -10.63 -6.09
C MET A 1 21.22 -9.18 -6.44
N PHE A 2 20.81 -8.35 -5.48
CA PHE A 2 20.42 -6.97 -5.74
C PHE A 2 21.67 -6.09 -5.94
N GLY A 3 21.66 -5.21 -6.94
CA GLY A 3 22.83 -4.42 -7.35
C GLY A 3 23.31 -3.43 -6.28
N ARG A 4 24.63 -3.32 -6.11
CA ARG A 4 25.29 -2.45 -5.10
C ARG A 4 24.95 -0.97 -5.19
N HIS A 5 24.51 -0.46 -6.35
CA HIS A 5 24.11 0.95 -6.51
C HIS A 5 22.75 1.27 -5.86
N TYR A 6 21.84 0.30 -5.80
CA TYR A 6 20.49 0.54 -5.26
C TYR A 6 20.49 0.69 -3.74
N ILE A 7 21.23 -0.15 -3.03
CA ILE A 7 21.34 -0.08 -1.56
C ILE A 7 21.74 1.34 -1.09
N GLN A 8 22.52 2.09 -1.89
CA GLN A 8 22.91 3.46 -1.53
C GLN A 8 21.84 4.52 -1.78
N GLN A 9 21.00 4.39 -2.82
CA GLN A 9 19.89 5.33 -3.06
C GLN A 9 18.68 5.04 -2.15
N THR A 10 18.37 3.78 -1.86
CA THR A 10 17.30 3.39 -0.92
C THR A 10 17.63 3.73 0.54
N MET A 11 18.90 4.01 0.87
CA MET A 11 19.32 4.45 2.22
C MET A 11 19.13 5.95 2.46
N ALA A 12 18.99 6.78 1.42
CA ALA A 12 18.82 8.23 1.57
C ALA A 12 17.34 8.65 1.70
N MET A 13 16.44 7.93 1.04
CA MET A 13 15.00 8.06 1.24
C MET A 13 14.57 7.03 2.28
N ARG A 14 13.64 7.39 3.18
CA ARG A 14 12.91 6.42 3.99
C ARG A 14 11.48 6.38 3.47
N PRO A 15 11.18 5.70 2.34
CA PRO A 15 9.87 5.82 1.67
C PRO A 15 8.71 5.49 2.59
N LEU A 16 8.89 4.51 3.48
CA LEU A 16 7.85 4.09 4.43
C LEU A 16 7.55 5.14 5.51
N ASP A 17 8.42 6.15 5.69
CA ASP A 17 8.21 7.29 6.60
C ASP A 17 7.63 8.51 5.83
N ASP A 18 7.49 8.44 4.51
CA ASP A 18 7.10 9.56 3.65
C ASP A 18 5.63 9.46 3.22
N ARG A 19 4.83 10.48 3.55
CA ARG A 19 3.41 10.55 3.15
C ARG A 19 3.22 10.49 1.63
N ARG A 20 4.18 10.96 0.83
CA ARG A 20 4.11 10.97 -0.64
C ARG A 20 4.16 9.55 -1.21
N PHE A 21 4.97 8.69 -0.60
CA PHE A 21 5.00 7.26 -0.92
C PHE A 21 3.63 6.63 -0.68
N TRP A 22 3.07 6.84 0.51
CA TRP A 22 1.78 6.24 0.88
C TRP A 22 0.63 6.76 0.03
N TYR A 23 0.64 8.05 -0.32
CA TYR A 23 -0.34 8.62 -1.25
C TYR A 23 -0.30 7.90 -2.60
N GLY A 24 0.88 7.78 -3.21
CA GLY A 24 1.05 7.08 -4.48
C GLY A 24 0.67 5.60 -4.40
N TYR A 25 1.14 4.91 -3.36
CA TYR A 25 0.89 3.48 -3.15
C TYR A 25 -0.60 3.16 -3.03
N LEU A 26 -1.32 3.88 -2.16
CA LEU A 26 -2.75 3.64 -1.94
C LEU A 26 -3.57 3.99 -3.18
N ARG A 27 -3.24 5.09 -3.87
CA ARG A 27 -3.91 5.46 -5.13
C ARG A 27 -3.75 4.35 -6.18
N SER A 28 -2.54 3.80 -6.32
CA SER A 28 -2.30 2.67 -7.23
C SER A 28 -2.99 1.39 -6.77
N ALA A 29 -3.04 1.10 -5.47
CA ALA A 29 -3.58 -0.13 -4.92
C ALA A 29 -5.11 -0.18 -4.82
N PHE A 30 -5.77 0.97 -4.76
CA PHE A 30 -7.23 1.05 -4.69
C PHE A 30 -7.87 1.62 -5.96
N GLY A 31 -7.10 2.20 -6.89
CA GLY A 31 -7.62 2.90 -8.07
C GLY A 31 -8.42 2.07 -9.08
N GLN A 32 -8.41 0.73 -8.97
CA GLN A 32 -9.23 -0.15 -9.82
C GLN A 32 -10.36 -0.86 -9.06
N ARG A 33 -10.56 -0.54 -7.77
CA ARG A 33 -11.69 -1.08 -6.99
C ARG A 33 -12.97 -0.31 -7.29
N THR A 34 -14.11 -0.98 -7.18
CA THR A 34 -15.46 -0.40 -7.36
C THR A 34 -15.65 0.84 -6.49
N PHE A 35 -15.19 0.77 -5.25
CA PHE A 35 -15.03 1.91 -4.36
C PHE A 35 -13.53 2.11 -4.17
N ALA A 36 -12.99 3.22 -4.67
CA ALA A 36 -11.59 3.58 -4.50
C ALA A 36 -11.45 4.57 -3.33
N LEU A 37 -10.24 4.69 -2.78
CA LEU A 37 -9.89 5.85 -1.97
C LEU A 37 -9.74 7.03 -2.93
N ASP A 38 -10.79 7.85 -3.02
CA ASP A 38 -10.84 9.00 -3.92
C ASP A 38 -9.96 10.17 -3.44
N ASP A 39 -9.87 11.21 -4.26
CA ASP A 39 -9.02 12.36 -3.97
C ASP A 39 -9.46 13.12 -2.70
N GLU A 40 -10.75 13.08 -2.32
CA GLU A 40 -11.22 13.72 -1.08
C GLU A 40 -10.70 12.98 0.16
N VAL A 41 -10.84 11.65 0.18
CA VAL A 41 -10.31 10.79 1.23
C VAL A 41 -8.80 10.92 1.34
N MET A 42 -8.10 10.87 0.20
CA MET A 42 -6.64 10.97 0.15
C MET A 42 -6.14 12.34 0.64
N ASN A 43 -6.81 13.42 0.26
CA ASN A 43 -6.45 14.78 0.71
C ASN A 43 -6.77 15.01 2.19
N ARG A 44 -7.85 14.43 2.71
CA ARG A 44 -8.15 14.47 4.15
C ARG A 44 -7.07 13.76 4.96
N ALA A 45 -6.60 12.60 4.49
CA ALA A 45 -5.59 11.82 5.21
C ALA A 45 -4.17 12.42 5.11
N PHE A 46 -3.72 12.76 3.90
CA PHE A 46 -2.31 13.13 3.67
C PHE A 46 -2.07 14.64 3.48
N GLY A 47 -3.15 15.42 3.42
CA GLY A 47 -3.14 16.81 2.95
C GLY A 47 -3.22 16.91 1.43
N ALA A 48 -3.39 18.12 0.91
CA ALA A 48 -3.44 18.42 -0.52
C ALA A 48 -2.05 18.33 -1.19
N ILE A 49 -1.46 17.13 -1.19
CA ILE A 49 -0.09 16.85 -1.64
C ILE A 49 -0.05 16.10 -2.97
N GLU A 50 -1.17 15.96 -3.68
CA GLU A 50 -1.28 15.08 -4.85
C GLU A 50 -0.16 15.30 -5.88
N ALA A 51 0.08 16.55 -6.29
CA ALA A 51 1.12 16.85 -7.28
C ALA A 51 2.51 16.45 -6.80
N GLU A 52 2.85 16.79 -5.54
CA GLU A 52 4.14 16.43 -4.94
C GLU A 52 4.30 14.92 -4.76
N ALA A 53 3.20 14.22 -4.43
CA ALA A 53 3.17 12.78 -4.29
C ALA A 53 3.35 12.07 -5.63
N LEU A 54 2.71 12.56 -6.69
CA LEU A 54 2.88 12.03 -8.04
C LEU A 54 4.29 12.23 -8.56
N ASP A 55 4.90 13.41 -8.35
CA ASP A 55 6.28 13.65 -8.77
C ASP A 55 7.26 12.80 -7.98
N TRP A 56 7.04 12.62 -6.67
CA TRP A 56 7.81 11.69 -5.85
C TRP A 56 7.68 10.26 -6.38
N TRP A 57 6.45 9.81 -6.68
CA TRP A 57 6.18 8.46 -7.16
C TRP A 57 6.82 8.18 -8.52
N ARG A 58 6.80 9.16 -9.42
CA ARG A 58 7.49 9.09 -10.72
C ARG A 58 9.00 8.95 -10.54
N ALA A 59 9.60 9.77 -9.66
CA ALA A 59 11.02 9.67 -9.35
C ALA A 59 11.39 8.31 -8.72
N PHE A 60 10.53 7.78 -7.85
CA PHE A 60 10.76 6.49 -7.20
C PHE A 60 10.62 5.29 -8.16
N SER A 61 9.64 5.35 -9.07
CA SER A 61 9.38 4.31 -10.07
C SER A 61 10.24 4.41 -11.33
N GLY A 62 10.95 5.52 -11.52
CA GLY A 62 11.65 5.85 -12.76
C GLY A 62 10.73 6.20 -13.92
N TRP A 63 9.44 6.45 -13.69
CA TRP A 63 8.47 6.75 -14.74
C TRP A 63 8.72 8.12 -15.39
N TYR A 64 8.62 8.17 -16.72
CA TYR A 64 8.55 9.39 -17.51
C TYR A 64 7.73 9.17 -18.80
N GLU A 65 7.33 10.25 -19.47
CA GLU A 65 6.54 10.18 -20.70
C GLU A 65 7.31 9.51 -21.84
N GLY A 66 6.70 8.50 -22.48
CA GLY A 66 7.34 7.72 -23.56
C GLY A 66 8.25 6.58 -23.08
N ILE A 67 8.29 6.28 -21.78
CA ILE A 67 9.18 5.24 -21.24
C ILE A 67 9.05 3.87 -21.91
N PHE A 68 7.83 3.47 -22.28
CA PHE A 68 7.58 2.19 -22.97
C PHE A 68 8.06 2.18 -24.44
N ASP A 69 8.37 3.34 -25.01
CA ASP A 69 8.89 3.48 -26.37
C ASP A 69 10.44 3.47 -26.38
N THR A 70 11.08 3.43 -25.20
CA THR A 70 12.53 3.46 -25.05
C THR A 70 13.10 2.08 -24.68
N THR A 71 14.42 1.92 -24.86
CA THR A 71 15.18 0.71 -24.51
C THR A 71 16.32 1.02 -23.54
N ASP A 72 16.16 2.08 -22.74
CA ASP A 72 17.17 2.58 -21.81
C ASP A 72 17.42 1.67 -20.59
N GLY A 73 16.62 0.62 -20.43
CA GLY A 73 16.73 -0.37 -19.37
C GLY A 73 16.00 -0.01 -18.08
N ILE A 74 15.43 1.18 -17.96
CA ILE A 74 14.76 1.65 -16.73
C ILE A 74 13.52 0.80 -16.42
N VAL A 75 12.79 0.35 -17.43
CA VAL A 75 11.66 -0.59 -17.27
C VAL A 75 12.07 -1.89 -16.56
N GLN A 76 13.34 -2.31 -16.72
CA GLN A 76 13.88 -3.54 -16.13
C GLN A 76 14.51 -3.31 -14.74
N ASP A 77 14.49 -2.08 -14.21
CA ASP A 77 15.18 -1.68 -12.99
C ASP A 77 14.23 -1.04 -11.96
N PRO A 78 13.39 -1.84 -11.27
CA PRO A 78 12.36 -1.30 -10.37
C PRO A 78 12.94 -0.67 -9.11
N GLY A 79 12.20 0.28 -8.54
CA GLY A 79 12.35 0.68 -7.15
C GLY A 79 12.02 -0.51 -6.24
N LEU A 80 12.87 -0.79 -5.25
CA LEU A 80 12.69 -1.93 -4.34
C LEU A 80 12.51 -1.47 -2.90
N LEU A 81 11.47 -1.98 -2.24
CA LEU A 81 11.29 -1.88 -0.80
C LEU A 81 11.22 -3.28 -0.19
N ILE A 82 12.06 -3.52 0.80
CA ILE A 82 12.14 -4.80 1.51
C ILE A 82 11.75 -4.55 2.95
N VAL A 83 10.68 -5.20 3.39
CA VAL A 83 10.10 -5.05 4.73
C VAL A 83 10.13 -6.40 5.44
N PRO A 84 10.67 -6.49 6.67
CA PRO A 84 10.69 -7.74 7.40
C PRO A 84 9.27 -8.17 7.78
N LEU A 85 9.00 -9.47 7.64
CA LEU A 85 7.79 -10.15 8.10
C LEU A 85 8.12 -11.07 9.28
N SER A 86 7.10 -11.65 9.90
CA SER A 86 7.30 -12.63 10.98
C SER A 86 8.05 -13.88 10.49
N GLY A 87 8.86 -14.50 11.36
CA GLY A 87 9.54 -15.76 11.05
C GLY A 87 10.69 -15.67 10.03
N GLY A 88 11.36 -14.51 9.93
CA GLY A 88 12.51 -14.31 9.03
C GLY A 88 12.15 -14.24 7.54
N ARG A 89 10.87 -13.98 7.25
CA ARG A 89 10.31 -13.77 5.91
C ARG A 89 10.44 -12.30 5.55
N TYR A 90 10.28 -11.98 4.26
CA TYR A 90 10.29 -10.59 3.79
C TYR A 90 9.13 -10.33 2.84
N LEU A 91 8.60 -9.11 2.91
CA LEU A 91 7.75 -8.52 1.90
C LEU A 91 8.63 -7.68 0.99
N VAL A 92 8.53 -7.89 -0.31
CA VAL A 92 9.23 -7.11 -1.32
C VAL A 92 8.19 -6.39 -2.17
N LEU A 93 8.24 -5.07 -2.19
CA LEU A 93 7.48 -4.25 -3.13
C LEU A 93 8.45 -3.82 -4.24
N GLU A 94 8.16 -4.27 -5.46
CA GLU A 94 8.87 -3.91 -6.69
C GLU A 94 8.03 -2.87 -7.42
N VAL A 95 8.48 -1.62 -7.47
CA VAL A 95 7.75 -0.52 -8.13
C VAL A 95 8.41 -0.25 -9.48
N HIS A 96 7.74 -0.67 -10.54
CA HIS A 96 8.13 -0.36 -11.92
C HIS A 96 7.39 0.89 -12.39
N ALA A 97 7.88 1.46 -13.50
CA ALA A 97 7.11 2.43 -14.27
C ALA A 97 5.84 1.78 -14.83
N GLY A 98 4.71 1.96 -14.13
CA GLY A 98 3.38 1.54 -14.56
C GLY A 98 2.73 0.46 -13.68
N ASP A 99 3.49 -0.50 -13.16
CA ASP A 99 2.98 -1.60 -12.31
C ASP A 99 3.86 -1.76 -11.06
N SER A 100 3.30 -2.30 -9.99
CA SER A 100 4.01 -2.61 -8.75
C SER A 100 3.71 -4.03 -8.30
N TYR A 101 4.73 -4.83 -8.01
CA TYR A 101 4.56 -6.22 -7.58
C TYR A 101 4.84 -6.36 -6.09
N LEU A 102 3.87 -6.93 -5.36
CA LEU A 102 4.03 -7.26 -3.95
C LEU A 102 4.34 -8.76 -3.83
N ARG A 103 5.52 -9.09 -3.33
CA ARG A 103 6.02 -10.46 -3.21
C ARG A 103 6.33 -10.82 -1.78
N HIS A 104 6.03 -12.06 -1.43
CA HIS A 104 6.44 -12.66 -0.17
C HIS A 104 7.62 -13.60 -0.40
N VAL A 105 8.73 -13.36 0.31
CA VAL A 105 9.98 -14.11 0.19
C VAL A 105 10.23 -14.91 1.46
N PHE A 106 10.39 -16.22 1.29
CA PHE A 106 10.64 -17.19 2.36
C PHE A 106 12.15 -17.28 2.68
N PRO A 107 12.53 -17.74 3.89
CA PRO A 107 13.94 -17.98 4.25
C PRO A 107 14.68 -18.92 3.29
N SER A 108 13.96 -19.81 2.60
CA SER A 108 14.54 -20.69 1.58
C SER A 108 14.95 -19.98 0.29
N GLY A 109 14.65 -18.69 0.14
CA GLY A 109 14.83 -17.93 -1.10
C GLY A 109 13.69 -18.10 -2.11
N ARG A 110 12.70 -18.96 -1.83
CA ARG A 110 11.47 -19.04 -2.62
C ARG A 110 10.69 -17.73 -2.47
N SER A 111 10.12 -17.24 -3.58
CA SER A 111 9.20 -16.10 -3.57
C SER A 111 7.84 -16.48 -4.12
N GLU A 112 6.77 -15.89 -3.58
CA GLU A 112 5.41 -15.96 -4.14
C GLU A 112 4.91 -14.54 -4.46
N LEU A 113 4.17 -14.39 -5.55
CA LEU A 113 3.49 -13.14 -5.88
C LEU A 113 2.21 -13.06 -5.05
N LEU A 114 2.05 -11.98 -4.28
CA LEU A 114 0.83 -11.69 -3.53
C LEU A 114 -0.12 -10.80 -4.33
N ALA A 115 0.42 -9.79 -5.00
CA ALA A 115 -0.37 -8.91 -5.84
C ALA A 115 0.44 -8.23 -6.94
N ASN A 116 -0.25 -7.90 -8.03
CA ASN A 116 0.12 -6.81 -8.93
C ASN A 116 -0.79 -5.60 -8.63
N ILE A 117 -0.16 -4.48 -8.31
CA ILE A 117 -0.72 -3.20 -7.89
C ILE A 117 -0.44 -2.21 -9.02
N GLY A 118 -1.45 -1.86 -9.81
CA GLY A 118 -1.29 -1.13 -11.07
C GLY A 118 -2.42 -1.46 -12.04
N PRO A 119 -2.51 -0.91 -13.25
CA PRO A 119 -3.65 -1.12 -14.17
C PRO A 119 -3.96 -2.60 -14.48
N HIS A 120 -3.00 -3.50 -14.31
CA HIS A 120 -3.18 -4.95 -14.53
C HIS A 120 -3.35 -5.70 -13.20
N PHE A 121 -4.51 -5.50 -12.55
CA PHE A 121 -4.79 -6.02 -11.20
C PHE A 121 -4.83 -7.54 -11.12
N ILE A 122 -4.00 -8.12 -10.25
CA ILE A 122 -4.11 -9.50 -9.77
C ILE A 122 -3.92 -9.47 -8.25
N HIS A 123 -4.89 -9.96 -7.49
CA HIS A 123 -4.74 -10.14 -6.04
C HIS A 123 -4.87 -11.62 -5.68
N SER A 124 -3.90 -12.13 -4.91
CA SER A 124 -4.21 -13.23 -3.99
C SER A 124 -4.90 -12.61 -2.78
N GLU A 125 -6.22 -12.73 -2.72
CA GLU A 125 -6.98 -12.29 -1.55
C GLU A 125 -6.56 -13.08 -0.31
N ARG A 126 -6.39 -12.37 0.82
CA ARG A 126 -6.03 -12.99 2.10
C ARG A 126 -6.88 -12.43 3.22
N SER A 127 -7.30 -13.31 4.12
CA SER A 127 -8.03 -12.89 5.31
C SER A 127 -7.18 -11.92 6.13
N PHE A 128 -7.82 -10.90 6.72
CA PHE A 128 -7.13 -9.93 7.54
C PHE A 128 -6.36 -10.57 8.70
N GLY A 129 -6.91 -11.61 9.34
CA GLY A 129 -6.20 -12.40 10.34
C GLY A 129 -4.91 -13.03 9.82
N GLY A 130 -4.91 -13.58 8.60
CA GLY A 130 -3.70 -14.11 7.97
C GLY A 130 -2.68 -13.03 7.62
N LEU A 131 -3.13 -11.81 7.32
CA LEU A 131 -2.24 -10.66 7.11
C LEU A 131 -1.59 -10.19 8.43
N LEU A 132 -2.34 -10.17 9.54
CA LEU A 132 -1.80 -9.87 10.87
C LEU A 132 -0.71 -10.89 11.27
N GLU A 133 -0.97 -12.18 11.08
CA GLU A 133 0.03 -13.24 11.35
C GLU A 133 1.29 -13.08 10.48
N LEU A 134 1.11 -12.72 9.21
CA LEU A 134 2.19 -12.52 8.27
C LEU A 134 3.04 -11.29 8.62
N ALA A 135 2.40 -10.16 8.89
CA ALA A 135 3.05 -8.91 9.28
C ALA A 135 3.75 -9.02 10.64
N GLY A 136 3.19 -9.77 11.58
CA GLY A 136 3.64 -9.78 12.97
C GLY A 136 3.54 -8.38 13.57
N ASP A 137 4.56 -7.97 14.32
CA ASP A 137 4.61 -6.66 14.98
C ASP A 137 5.05 -5.51 14.05
N ASN A 138 5.16 -5.75 12.73
CA ASN A 138 5.61 -4.73 11.78
C ASN A 138 4.42 -3.96 11.18
N PRO A 139 4.19 -2.71 11.59
CA PRO A 139 3.04 -1.93 11.11
C PRO A 139 3.16 -1.57 9.63
N HIS A 140 4.37 -1.28 9.11
CA HIS A 140 4.54 -1.01 7.68
C HIS A 140 4.20 -2.23 6.82
N ALA A 141 4.54 -3.43 7.28
CA ALA A 141 4.16 -4.66 6.57
C ALA A 141 2.64 -4.81 6.50
N LEU A 142 1.94 -4.58 7.62
CA LEU A 142 0.48 -4.63 7.65
C LEU A 142 -0.15 -3.62 6.69
N LEU A 143 0.35 -2.37 6.68
CA LEU A 143 -0.17 -1.32 5.80
C LEU A 143 0.06 -1.65 4.32
N LEU A 144 1.23 -2.18 3.95
CA LEU A 144 1.49 -2.64 2.58
C LEU A 144 0.58 -3.82 2.17
N LEU A 145 0.26 -4.71 3.10
CA LEU A 145 -0.63 -5.85 2.84
C LEU A 145 -2.12 -5.48 2.83
N SER A 146 -2.50 -4.36 3.45
CA SER A 146 -3.91 -3.96 3.60
C SER A 146 -4.73 -3.89 2.31
N PRO A 147 -4.19 -3.57 1.11
CA PRO A 147 -4.96 -3.57 -0.12
C PRO A 147 -5.37 -4.95 -0.62
N ILE A 148 -4.78 -6.04 -0.11
CA ILE A 148 -5.15 -7.43 -0.48
C ILE A 148 -6.00 -8.13 0.60
N ALA A 149 -6.43 -7.37 1.60
CA ALA A 149 -7.23 -7.88 2.71
C ALA A 149 -8.65 -8.25 2.27
N THR A 150 -9.14 -9.34 2.85
CA THR A 150 -10.56 -9.69 2.88
C THR A 150 -11.02 -9.90 4.32
N LEU A 151 -12.29 -9.60 4.58
CA LEU A 151 -12.92 -9.85 5.86
C LEU A 151 -13.82 -11.07 5.75
N PRO A 152 -13.51 -12.19 6.44
CA PRO A 152 -14.46 -13.28 6.55
C PRO A 152 -15.72 -12.82 7.30
N PRO A 153 -16.89 -13.45 7.10
CA PRO A 153 -18.14 -13.06 7.78
C PRO A 153 -18.07 -13.04 9.31
N THR A 154 -17.09 -13.74 9.89
CA THR A 154 -16.86 -13.82 11.33
C THR A 154 -15.90 -12.74 11.86
N ALA A 155 -15.32 -11.92 10.99
CA ALA A 155 -14.44 -10.83 11.41
C ALA A 155 -15.25 -9.71 12.06
N ASP A 156 -14.65 -9.06 13.05
CA ASP A 156 -15.12 -7.78 13.59
C ASP A 156 -14.53 -6.66 12.72
N PRO A 157 -15.34 -5.98 11.89
CA PRO A 157 -14.87 -4.95 10.96
C PRO A 157 -14.24 -3.75 11.68
N GLU A 158 -14.82 -3.35 12.81
CA GLU A 158 -14.34 -2.21 13.60
C GLU A 158 -12.98 -2.53 14.20
N ALA A 159 -12.83 -3.72 14.79
CA ALA A 159 -11.52 -4.17 15.29
C ALA A 159 -10.46 -4.22 14.19
N CYS A 160 -10.83 -4.59 12.95
CA CYS A 160 -9.91 -4.60 11.81
C CYS A 160 -9.47 -3.18 11.42
N ALA A 161 -10.40 -2.22 11.32
CA ALA A 161 -10.09 -0.81 11.07
C ALA A 161 -9.18 -0.24 12.17
N ASP A 162 -9.48 -0.56 13.43
CA ASP A 162 -8.67 -0.22 14.60
C ASP A 162 -7.20 -0.67 14.47
N HIS A 163 -6.95 -1.87 13.95
CA HIS A 163 -5.60 -2.36 13.69
C HIS A 163 -4.89 -1.53 12.61
N ILE A 164 -5.59 -1.16 11.53
CA ILE A 164 -5.04 -0.31 10.46
C ILE A 164 -4.74 1.10 10.97
N ALA A 165 -5.66 1.70 11.73
CA ALA A 165 -5.47 3.03 12.33
C ALA A 165 -4.26 3.05 13.28
N ARG A 166 -4.13 2.02 14.13
CA ARG A 166 -2.95 1.85 15.00
C ARG A 166 -1.67 1.70 14.19
N ALA A 167 -1.68 0.95 13.09
CA ALA A 167 -0.50 0.81 12.25
C ALA A 167 -0.05 2.14 11.65
N TRP A 168 -0.98 2.93 11.08
CA TRP A 168 -0.69 4.28 10.57
C TRP A 168 -0.08 5.20 11.62
N THR A 169 -0.67 5.21 12.80
CA THR A 169 -0.20 6.03 13.93
C THR A 169 1.18 5.56 14.42
N THR A 170 1.40 4.24 14.51
CA THR A 170 2.68 3.66 14.96
C THR A 170 3.82 3.95 13.99
N CYS A 171 3.52 3.96 12.69
CA CYS A 171 4.48 4.36 11.65
C CYS A 171 4.80 5.86 11.69
N GLY A 172 4.02 6.68 12.41
CA GLY A 172 4.20 8.14 12.48
C GLY A 172 3.88 8.87 11.18
N VAL A 173 3.20 8.23 10.24
CA VAL A 173 2.83 8.82 8.94
C VAL A 173 1.61 9.72 9.08
N LEU A 174 0.64 9.29 9.89
CA LEU A 174 -0.62 10.00 10.15
C LEU A 174 -0.79 10.23 11.65
N ASP A 175 -1.48 11.31 12.01
CA ASP A 175 -2.00 11.47 13.37
C ASP A 175 -3.19 10.52 13.62
N ALA A 176 -3.58 10.39 14.88
CA ALA A 176 -4.61 9.43 15.29
C ALA A 176 -5.98 9.67 14.64
N LEU A 177 -6.35 10.92 14.37
CA LEU A 177 -7.64 11.25 13.77
C LEU A 177 -7.64 10.87 12.29
N ALA A 178 -6.64 11.35 11.54
CA ALA A 178 -6.48 11.02 10.12
C ALA A 178 -6.29 9.51 9.88
N ALA A 179 -5.57 8.82 10.78
CA ALA A 179 -5.40 7.37 10.75
C ALA A 179 -6.71 6.62 10.95
N THR A 180 -7.57 7.10 11.86
CA THR A 180 -8.88 6.50 12.12
C THR A 180 -9.80 6.67 10.92
N ASP A 181 -9.93 7.89 10.41
CA ASP A 181 -10.77 8.20 9.26
C ASP A 181 -10.36 7.35 8.03
N LEU A 182 -9.06 7.34 7.70
CA LEU A 182 -8.54 6.56 6.58
C LEU A 182 -8.76 5.05 6.78
N ALA A 183 -8.70 4.53 8.01
CA ALA A 183 -8.96 3.13 8.27
C ALA A 183 -10.44 2.75 8.05
N TYR A 184 -11.39 3.64 8.36
CA TYR A 184 -12.80 3.41 8.05
C TYR A 184 -13.09 3.52 6.55
N ASP A 185 -12.43 4.43 5.83
CA ASP A 185 -12.53 4.49 4.37
C ASP A 185 -11.92 3.23 3.72
N TRP A 186 -10.76 2.77 4.20
CA TRP A 186 -10.19 1.48 3.82
C TRP A 186 -11.19 0.34 4.04
N LEU A 187 -11.83 0.29 5.20
CA LEU A 187 -12.80 -0.75 5.54
C LEU A 187 -13.96 -0.76 4.54
N ARG A 188 -14.51 0.41 4.20
CA ARG A 188 -15.57 0.53 3.18
C ARG A 188 -15.13 0.00 1.82
N VAL A 189 -13.92 0.34 1.41
CA VAL A 189 -13.34 -0.10 0.13
C VAL A 189 -13.16 -1.61 0.07
N ILE A 190 -12.69 -2.26 1.15
CA ILE A 190 -12.46 -3.71 1.15
C ILE A 190 -13.73 -4.55 1.43
N THR A 191 -14.79 -3.92 1.94
CA THR A 191 -16.09 -4.58 2.19
C THR A 191 -17.13 -4.28 1.11
N GLU A 192 -16.81 -3.39 0.17
CA GLU A 192 -17.73 -2.89 -0.87
C GLU A 192 -19.03 -2.30 -0.30
N LEU A 193 -19.00 -1.79 0.95
CA LEU A 193 -20.15 -1.19 1.57
C LEU A 193 -20.36 0.25 1.03
N PRO A 194 -21.55 0.58 0.48
CA PRO A 194 -21.89 1.95 0.13
C PRO A 194 -21.72 2.89 1.33
N GLY A 195 -21.31 4.13 1.07
CA GLY A 195 -21.04 5.12 2.11
C GLY A 195 -22.23 5.32 3.06
N ALA A 196 -21.93 5.42 4.35
CA ALA A 196 -22.86 5.84 5.39
C ALA A 196 -23.20 7.34 5.27
N ALA A 197 -23.72 7.74 4.10
CA ALA A 197 -24.29 9.04 3.82
C ALA A 197 -25.82 8.94 3.69
N GLU A 198 -26.46 8.15 4.55
CA GLU A 198 -27.87 8.28 4.93
C GLU A 198 -28.00 7.89 6.42
N ARG A 199 -27.43 8.73 7.30
CA ARG A 199 -28.13 9.03 8.54
C ARG A 199 -28.92 10.29 8.26
N GLU A 200 -30.03 10.14 7.53
CA GLU A 200 -31.05 11.18 7.55
C GLU A 200 -31.78 11.08 8.88
N ASP A 201 -31.79 12.24 9.54
CA ASP A 201 -32.59 12.59 10.69
C ASP A 201 -34.10 12.49 10.39
N GLY A 202 -34.89 11.99 11.35
CA GLY A 202 -36.37 12.07 11.40
C GLY A 202 -37.09 11.11 10.45
N ASP A 203 -38.11 10.34 10.85
CA ASP A 203 -39.14 10.48 11.90
C ASP A 203 -39.40 9.14 12.61
#